data_AF-A0A355SDV1-F1
#
_entry.id   AF-A0A355SDV1-F1
#
_cell.length_a   1.000
_cell.length_b   1.000
_cell.length_c   1.000
_cell.angle_alpha   90.00
_cell.angle_beta   90.00
_cell.angle_gamma   90.00
#
_symmetry.space_group_name_H-M   'P 1'
#
loop_
_entity.id
_entity.type
_entity.pdbx_description
1 polymer ?
#
loop_
_entity_poly.entity_id
_entity_poly.type
_entity_poly.pdbx_seq_one_letter_code
_entity_poly.pdbx_strand_id
1 'polypeptide(L)'
;KEIFLRELISNASDAIDKIYYKALTDDSLSFNKDDYYIKIAIDKGNRILKISDTGIGMTKDELDDNLGVIAKSGSLKFKEDNELKDGYDIIGQFGVGFYSAFMVSDTVTVISKALGSSEAYKWESEGLDGYTIEPCERDSVGTDVILKIKKNTEGENYDEYLEDY
;
A
#
# COMPACT_ATOMS: atom_id res chain seq x y z
N LYS A 1 -11.78 11.66 -1.32
CA LYS A 1 -10.41 11.35 -0.82
C LYS A 1 -10.34 10.06 -0.02
N GLU A 2 -11.41 9.62 0.64
CA GLU A 2 -11.51 8.30 1.31
C GLU A 2 -11.25 7.07 0.41
N ILE A 3 -11.22 7.27 -0.92
CA ILE A 3 -10.93 6.23 -1.92
C ILE A 3 -9.61 5.51 -1.60
N PHE A 4 -8.55 6.21 -1.17
CA PHE A 4 -7.26 5.55 -0.93
C PHE A 4 -7.34 4.45 0.12
N LEU A 5 -8.08 4.68 1.21
CA LEU A 5 -8.19 3.72 2.30
C LEU A 5 -8.96 2.48 1.84
N ARG A 6 -10.04 2.66 1.06
CA ARG A 6 -10.78 1.57 0.42
C ARG A 6 -9.88 0.73 -0.48
N GLU A 7 -9.08 1.37 -1.34
CA GLU A 7 -8.19 0.66 -2.27
C GLU A 7 -7.09 -0.11 -1.51
N LEU A 8 -6.49 0.48 -0.47
CA LEU A 8 -5.47 -0.20 0.33
C LEU A 8 -6.03 -1.39 1.11
N ILE A 9 -7.24 -1.25 1.68
CA ILE A 9 -7.94 -2.37 2.34
C ILE A 9 -8.29 -3.46 1.32
N SER A 10 -8.72 -3.11 0.11
CA SER A 10 -8.99 -4.07 -0.96
C SER A 10 -7.73 -4.86 -1.33
N ASN A 11 -6.60 -4.18 -1.52
CA ASN A 11 -5.32 -4.83 -1.81
C ASN A 11 -4.88 -5.78 -0.70
N ALA A 12 -5.06 -5.37 0.56
CA ALA A 12 -4.78 -6.21 1.73
C ALA A 12 -5.69 -7.45 1.79
N SER A 13 -6.98 -7.29 1.45
CA SER A 13 -7.92 -8.41 1.33
C SER A 13 -7.49 -9.38 0.24
N ASP A 14 -7.15 -8.88 -0.96
CA ASP A 14 -6.68 -9.69 -2.07
C ASP A 14 -5.39 -10.46 -1.72
N ALA A 15 -4.50 -9.85 -0.91
CA ALA A 15 -3.28 -10.50 -0.44
C ALA A 15 -3.58 -11.68 0.50
N ILE A 16 -4.59 -11.57 1.37
CA ILE A 16 -5.04 -12.65 2.25
C ILE A 16 -5.72 -13.75 1.43
N ASP A 17 -6.58 -13.38 0.48
CA ASP A 17 -7.25 -14.34 -0.41
C ASP A 17 -6.23 -15.15 -1.23
N LYS A 18 -5.16 -14.52 -1.71
CA LYS A 18 -4.06 -15.23 -2.39
C LYS A 18 -3.39 -16.28 -1.51
N ILE A 19 -3.15 -16.01 -0.22
CA ILE A 19 -2.67 -17.06 0.70
C ILE A 19 -3.72 -18.16 0.83
N TYR A 20 -4.97 -17.81 1.04
CA TYR A 20 -6.06 -18.78 1.19
C TYR A 20 -6.09 -19.75 0.00
N TYR A 21 -6.10 -19.23 -1.22
CA TYR A 21 -6.08 -20.08 -2.43
C TYR A 21 -4.82 -20.94 -2.54
N LYS A 22 -3.65 -20.42 -2.15
CA LYS A 22 -2.41 -21.20 -2.15
C LYS A 22 -2.44 -22.34 -1.13
N ALA A 23 -3.03 -22.12 0.04
CA ALA A 23 -3.20 -23.16 1.05
C ALA A 23 -4.22 -24.25 0.65
N LEU A 24 -5.11 -23.98 -0.32
CA LEU A 24 -6.00 -25.00 -0.88
C LEU A 24 -5.29 -25.98 -1.83
N THR A 25 -4.12 -25.60 -2.36
CA THR A 25 -3.38 -26.40 -3.35
C THR A 25 -2.03 -26.89 -2.86
N ASP A 26 -1.55 -26.40 -1.72
CA ASP A 26 -0.28 -26.77 -1.11
C ASP A 26 -0.50 -27.37 0.29
N ASP A 27 -0.40 -28.71 0.37
CA ASP A 27 -0.61 -29.48 1.60
C ASP A 27 0.39 -29.13 2.72
N SER A 28 1.47 -28.40 2.42
CA SER A 28 2.43 -27.94 3.42
C SER A 28 1.99 -26.66 4.15
N LEU A 29 0.96 -25.98 3.66
CA LEU A 29 0.43 -24.75 4.23
C LEU A 29 -0.87 -25.01 4.98
N SER A 30 -0.92 -24.65 6.27
CA SER A 30 -2.16 -24.64 7.04
C SER A 30 -2.78 -23.23 7.03
N PHE A 31 -4.02 -23.12 6.58
CA PHE A 31 -4.78 -21.88 6.69
C PHE A 31 -5.66 -21.88 7.94
N ASN A 32 -5.28 -21.11 8.95
CA ASN A 32 -6.15 -20.78 10.07
C ASN A 32 -6.64 -19.34 9.92
N LYS A 33 -7.94 -19.18 9.70
CA LYS A 33 -8.57 -17.87 9.45
C LYS A 33 -8.24 -16.83 10.53
N ASP A 34 -8.11 -17.25 11.79
CA ASP A 34 -7.86 -16.34 12.91
C ASP A 34 -6.47 -15.70 12.89
N ASP A 35 -5.53 -16.26 12.11
CA ASP A 35 -4.18 -15.71 11.94
C ASP A 35 -4.13 -14.60 10.86
N TYR A 36 -5.21 -14.44 10.08
CA TYR A 36 -5.30 -13.50 8.97
C TYR A 36 -6.12 -12.28 9.32
N TYR A 37 -5.49 -11.10 9.25
CA TYR A 37 -6.14 -9.84 9.59
C TYR A 37 -5.61 -8.68 8.76
N ILE A 38 -6.40 -7.62 8.73
CA ILE A 38 -6.01 -6.29 8.27
C ILE A 38 -6.10 -5.37 9.48
N LYS A 39 -5.00 -4.71 9.84
CA LYS A 39 -4.92 -3.78 10.96
C LYS A 39 -4.60 -2.38 10.46
N ILE A 40 -5.41 -1.42 10.88
CA ILE A 40 -5.16 0.00 10.67
C ILE A 40 -4.63 0.57 11.98
N ALA A 41 -3.53 1.31 11.91
CA ALA A 41 -2.91 1.96 13.05
C ALA A 41 -2.57 3.42 12.70
N ILE A 42 -2.86 4.32 13.64
CA ILE A 42 -2.62 5.75 13.50
C ILE A 42 -1.61 6.19 14.56
N ASP A 43 -0.60 6.92 14.13
CA ASP A 43 0.32 7.66 15.00
C ASP A 43 0.21 9.15 14.67
N LYS A 44 -0.63 9.85 15.42
CA LYS A 44 -0.89 11.29 15.23
C LYS A 44 0.38 12.12 15.42
N GLY A 45 1.25 11.74 16.38
CA GLY A 45 2.47 12.47 16.69
C GLY A 45 3.45 12.47 15.53
N ASN A 46 3.58 11.32 14.86
CA ASN A 46 4.41 11.18 13.67
C ASN A 46 3.65 11.39 12.35
N ARG A 47 2.36 11.70 12.37
CA ARG A 47 1.48 11.80 11.18
C ARG A 47 1.53 10.55 10.30
N ILE A 48 1.47 9.38 10.92
CA ILE A 48 1.51 8.10 10.21
C ILE A 48 0.14 7.46 10.23
N LEU A 49 -0.33 7.03 9.06
CA LEU A 49 -1.41 6.07 8.89
C LEU A 49 -0.81 4.78 8.32
N LYS A 50 -0.97 3.67 9.03
CA LYS A 50 -0.41 2.37 8.67
C LYS A 50 -1.52 1.35 8.45
N ILE A 51 -1.48 0.67 7.32
CA ILE A 51 -2.34 -0.47 6.99
C ILE A 51 -1.42 -1.70 6.94
N SER A 52 -1.75 -2.72 7.73
CA SER A 52 -0.94 -3.91 7.93
C SER A 52 -1.76 -5.15 7.65
N ASP A 53 -1.30 -6.02 6.76
CA ASP A 53 -1.92 -7.31 6.49
C ASP A 53 -0.95 -8.46 6.78
N THR A 54 -1.52 -9.63 7.06
CA THR A 54 -0.81 -10.92 7.15
C THR A 54 -1.02 -11.79 5.91
N GLY A 55 -1.28 -11.14 4.76
CA GLY A 55 -1.47 -11.78 3.46
C GLY A 55 -0.15 -12.26 2.84
N ILE A 56 -0.16 -12.55 1.53
CA ILE A 56 0.92 -13.30 0.86
C ILE A 56 2.28 -12.61 0.85
N GLY A 57 2.29 -11.29 1.09
CA GLY A 57 3.48 -10.46 0.98
C GLY A 57 4.01 -10.39 -0.45
N MET A 58 5.16 -9.73 -0.61
CA MET A 58 5.83 -9.54 -1.89
C MET A 58 7.33 -9.74 -1.73
N THR A 59 7.92 -10.35 -2.74
CA THR A 59 9.37 -10.42 -2.94
C THR A 59 9.90 -9.07 -3.44
N LYS A 60 11.23 -8.94 -3.50
CA LYS A 60 11.88 -7.76 -4.09
C LYS A 60 11.43 -7.50 -5.53
N ASP A 61 11.37 -8.56 -6.34
CA ASP A 61 11.00 -8.48 -7.76
C ASP A 61 9.51 -8.11 -7.91
N GLU A 62 8.62 -8.68 -7.09
CA GLU A 62 7.21 -8.30 -7.06
C GLU A 62 6.99 -6.85 -6.60
N LEU A 63 7.81 -6.33 -5.68
CA LEU A 63 7.77 -4.90 -5.34
C LEU A 63 8.18 -4.03 -6.53
N ASP A 64 9.24 -4.40 -7.27
CA ASP A 64 9.67 -3.65 -8.47
C ASP A 64 8.62 -3.72 -9.59
N ASP A 65 8.05 -4.89 -9.83
CA ASP A 65 7.09 -5.11 -10.91
C ASP A 65 5.72 -4.50 -10.60
N ASN A 66 5.18 -4.73 -9.39
CA ASN A 66 3.84 -4.30 -9.04
C ASN A 66 3.79 -2.80 -8.70
N LEU A 67 4.81 -2.28 -7.99
CA LEU A 67 4.83 -0.89 -7.56
C LEU A 67 5.68 -0.03 -8.50
N GLY A 68 6.80 -0.53 -9.00
CA GLY A 68 7.75 0.25 -9.80
C GLY A 68 7.32 0.53 -11.25
N VAL A 69 6.55 -0.35 -11.89
CA VAL A 69 6.08 -0.14 -13.28
C VAL A 69 5.16 1.07 -13.39
N ILE A 70 4.29 1.28 -12.40
CA ILE A 70 3.33 2.39 -12.40
C ILE A 70 4.02 3.74 -12.10
N ALA A 71 5.10 3.73 -11.31
CA ALA A 71 5.98 4.90 -11.13
C ALA A 71 6.68 5.27 -12.44
N LYS A 72 7.11 4.26 -13.22
CA LYS A 72 7.80 4.43 -14.51
C LYS A 72 6.86 4.84 -15.65
N SER A 73 5.58 4.45 -15.64
CA SER A 73 4.64 4.71 -16.74
C SER A 73 4.14 6.16 -16.82
N GLY A 74 4.56 7.04 -15.91
CA GLY A 74 4.10 8.43 -15.89
C GLY A 74 2.61 8.57 -15.56
N SER A 75 1.97 7.54 -14.98
CA SER A 75 0.54 7.56 -14.64
C SER A 75 0.21 8.65 -13.62
N LEU A 76 1.14 9.00 -12.73
CA LEU A 76 0.99 10.14 -11.81
C LEU A 76 1.03 11.48 -12.56
N LYS A 77 1.93 11.63 -13.54
CA LYS A 77 2.02 12.82 -14.42
C LYS A 77 0.81 12.93 -15.35
N PHE A 78 0.36 11.80 -15.90
CA PHE A 78 -0.88 11.71 -16.68
C PHE A 78 -2.09 12.14 -15.83
N LYS A 79 -2.08 11.85 -14.54
CA LYS A 79 -3.13 12.30 -13.62
C LYS A 79 -3.05 13.79 -13.32
N GLU A 80 -1.88 14.35 -12.97
CA GLU A 80 -1.71 15.80 -12.77
C GLU A 80 -2.17 16.61 -13.99
N ASP A 81 -1.90 16.10 -15.19
CA ASP A 81 -2.30 16.74 -16.45
C ASP A 81 -3.82 16.62 -16.74
N ASN A 82 -4.54 15.64 -16.15
CA ASN A 82 -5.95 15.36 -16.45
C ASN A 82 -6.95 15.64 -15.32
N GLU A 83 -6.54 15.68 -14.04
CA GLU A 83 -7.41 16.09 -12.91
C GLU A 83 -7.84 17.56 -13.02
N LEU A 84 -7.13 18.38 -13.79
CA LEU A 84 -7.53 19.76 -14.09
C LEU A 84 -8.77 19.87 -14.99
N LYS A 85 -9.23 18.78 -15.62
CA LYS A 85 -10.29 18.87 -16.66
C LYS A 85 -11.57 18.13 -16.36
N ASP A 86 -11.54 16.93 -15.79
CA ASP A 86 -12.76 16.17 -15.57
C ASP A 86 -12.62 15.28 -14.32
N GLY A 87 -13.41 15.57 -13.28
CA GLY A 87 -13.43 14.87 -12.00
C GLY A 87 -14.00 13.44 -12.06
N TYR A 88 -13.55 12.65 -13.04
CA TYR A 88 -13.93 11.25 -13.22
C TYR A 88 -12.90 10.30 -12.64
N ASP A 89 -13.42 9.20 -12.09
CA ASP A 89 -12.78 8.15 -11.28
C ASP A 89 -11.82 7.27 -12.12
N ILE A 90 -10.78 7.87 -12.69
CA ILE A 90 -9.77 7.21 -13.54
C ILE A 90 -8.99 6.17 -12.73
N ILE A 91 -8.90 6.28 -11.40
CA ILE A 91 -8.10 5.40 -10.55
C ILE A 91 -8.66 3.96 -10.52
N GLY A 92 -9.99 3.80 -10.53
CA GLY A 92 -10.64 2.49 -10.39
C GLY A 92 -10.51 1.56 -11.61
N GLN A 93 -10.15 2.07 -12.80
CA GLN A 93 -10.09 1.27 -14.03
C GLN A 93 -8.70 0.74 -14.40
N PHE A 94 -7.63 1.29 -13.80
CA PHE A 94 -6.26 0.96 -14.19
C PHE A 94 -5.50 0.08 -13.18
N GLY A 95 -6.14 -0.39 -12.10
CA GLY A 95 -5.44 -1.14 -11.05
C GLY A 95 -4.39 -0.28 -10.31
N VAL A 96 -4.50 1.04 -10.39
CA VAL A 96 -3.57 2.04 -9.82
C VAL A 96 -4.00 2.52 -8.43
N GLY A 97 -4.91 1.81 -7.77
CA GLY A 97 -5.49 2.17 -6.48
C GLY A 97 -4.45 2.49 -5.39
N PHE A 98 -3.29 1.83 -5.43
CA PHE A 98 -2.16 2.11 -4.53
C PHE A 98 -1.68 3.58 -4.60
N TYR A 99 -1.61 4.19 -5.79
CA TYR A 99 -1.08 5.55 -5.96
C TYR A 99 -2.01 6.64 -5.45
N SER A 100 -3.27 6.31 -5.20
CA SER A 100 -4.20 7.23 -4.54
C SER A 100 -3.71 7.60 -3.13
N ALA A 101 -2.83 6.80 -2.51
CA ALA A 101 -2.15 7.14 -1.27
C ALA A 101 -1.36 8.46 -1.35
N PHE A 102 -0.67 8.75 -2.47
CA PHE A 102 0.09 9.99 -2.67
C PHE A 102 -0.79 11.25 -2.72
N MET A 103 -2.12 11.12 -2.83
CA MET A 103 -3.02 12.28 -2.70
C MET A 103 -3.03 12.81 -1.26
N VAL A 104 -2.81 11.95 -0.28
CA VAL A 104 -2.91 12.25 1.15
C VAL A 104 -1.59 12.13 1.91
N SER A 105 -0.56 11.53 1.32
CA SER A 105 0.76 11.36 1.93
C SER A 105 1.89 12.03 1.15
N ASP A 106 2.88 12.54 1.86
CA ASP A 106 4.16 13.01 1.30
C ASP A 106 5.07 11.84 0.94
N THR A 107 5.06 10.78 1.75
CA THR A 107 5.88 9.58 1.57
C THR A 107 5.02 8.34 1.75
N VAL A 108 5.21 7.36 0.87
CA VAL A 108 4.63 6.02 0.99
C VAL A 108 5.77 5.03 1.16
N THR A 109 5.72 4.28 2.26
CA THR A 109 6.67 3.20 2.56
C THR A 109 5.90 1.88 2.59
N VAL A 110 6.39 0.88 1.86
CA VAL A 110 5.84 -0.48 1.83
C VAL A 110 6.88 -1.44 2.36
N ILE A 111 6.61 -2.10 3.47
CA ILE A 111 7.47 -3.15 4.03
C ILE A 111 6.77 -4.49 3.81
N SER A 112 7.40 -5.41 3.08
CA SER A 112 6.78 -6.68 2.76
C SER A 112 7.72 -7.86 2.94
N LYS A 113 7.17 -8.97 3.41
CA LYS A 113 7.84 -10.27 3.51
C LYS A 113 6.94 -11.33 2.88
N ALA A 114 7.38 -11.88 1.76
CA ALA A 114 6.65 -12.92 1.05
C ALA A 114 6.58 -14.23 1.83
N LEU A 115 5.47 -14.95 1.65
CA LEU A 115 5.32 -16.31 2.15
C LEU A 115 6.45 -17.22 1.62
N GLY A 116 7.18 -17.85 2.55
CA GLY A 116 8.31 -18.72 2.23
C GLY A 116 9.64 -17.99 2.05
N SER A 117 9.67 -16.66 2.15
CA SER A 117 10.90 -15.87 2.16
C SER A 117 11.48 -15.74 3.58
N SER A 118 12.80 -15.76 3.68
CA SER A 118 13.53 -15.40 4.91
C SER A 118 13.82 -13.89 4.97
N GLU A 119 13.76 -13.20 3.85
CA GLU A 119 14.09 -11.78 3.71
C GLU A 119 12.82 -10.94 3.55
N ALA A 120 12.87 -9.72 4.09
CA ALA A 120 11.87 -8.68 3.90
C ALA A 120 12.49 -7.48 3.18
N TYR A 121 11.67 -6.72 2.47
CA TYR A 121 12.11 -5.58 1.68
C TYR A 121 11.23 -4.37 1.97
N LYS A 122 11.89 -3.20 2.02
CA LYS A 122 11.25 -1.89 2.14
C LYS A 122 11.31 -1.20 0.78
N TRP A 123 10.15 -0.96 0.20
CA TRP A 123 9.96 -0.04 -0.91
C TRP A 123 9.57 1.33 -0.36
N GLU A 124 10.14 2.41 -0.88
CA GLU A 124 9.81 3.77 -0.40
C GLU A 124 9.85 4.78 -1.55
N SER A 125 8.88 5.69 -1.57
CA SER A 125 8.75 6.72 -2.59
C SER A 125 8.08 7.98 -2.05
N GLU A 126 8.49 9.13 -2.58
CA GLU A 126 7.86 10.44 -2.39
C GLU A 126 6.96 10.82 -3.59
N GLY A 127 6.70 9.87 -4.50
CA GLY A 127 5.86 10.05 -5.68
C GLY A 127 6.69 10.15 -6.96
N LEU A 128 6.84 11.36 -7.51
CA LEU A 128 7.40 11.58 -8.86
C LEU A 128 8.91 11.37 -8.97
N ASP A 129 9.64 11.44 -7.86
CA ASP A 129 11.11 11.37 -7.85
C ASP A 129 11.65 9.93 -7.92
N GLY A 130 10.76 8.95 -8.08
CA GLY A 130 11.10 7.53 -8.15
C GLY A 130 10.92 6.81 -6.82
N TYR A 131 11.57 5.66 -6.68
CA TYR A 131 11.46 4.81 -5.49
C TYR A 131 12.80 4.10 -5.19
N THR A 132 12.93 3.63 -3.96
CA THR A 132 14.03 2.77 -3.51
C THR A 132 13.49 1.42 -3.07
N ILE A 133 14.32 0.37 -3.16
CA ILE A 133 14.02 -0.95 -2.57
C ILE A 133 15.26 -1.43 -1.83
N GLU A 134 15.12 -1.64 -0.52
CA GLU A 134 16.21 -2.02 0.36
C GLU A 134 15.82 -3.23 1.22
N PRO A 135 16.76 -4.14 1.55
CA PRO A 135 16.53 -5.16 2.57
C PRO A 135 16.14 -4.52 3.91
N CYS A 136 15.21 -5.15 4.62
CA CYS A 136 14.77 -4.69 5.94
C CYS A 136 14.38 -5.87 6.83
N GLU A 137 13.99 -5.57 8.07
CA GLU A 137 13.49 -6.57 9.01
C GLU A 137 11.97 -6.52 9.12
N ARG A 138 11.36 -7.70 9.05
CA ARG A 138 9.95 -7.93 9.35
C ARG A 138 9.82 -9.34 9.92
N ASP A 139 9.19 -9.46 11.09
CA ASP A 139 9.07 -10.75 11.77
C ASP A 139 8.13 -11.70 11.00
N SER A 140 6.94 -11.21 10.66
CA SER A 140 5.86 -11.99 10.04
C SER A 140 5.76 -11.80 8.53
N VAL A 141 5.18 -12.79 7.86
CA VAL A 141 4.74 -12.70 6.46
C VAL A 141 3.63 -11.64 6.34
N GLY A 142 3.53 -11.01 5.16
CA GLY A 142 2.54 -9.99 4.84
C GLY A 142 3.14 -8.64 4.53
N THR A 143 2.30 -7.60 4.53
CA THR A 143 2.69 -6.25 4.07
C THR A 143 2.26 -5.17 5.04
N ASP A 144 3.12 -4.17 5.23
CA ASP A 144 2.74 -2.88 5.81
C ASP A 144 2.80 -1.81 4.75
N VAL A 145 1.71 -1.08 4.56
CA VAL A 145 1.67 0.19 3.83
C VAL A 145 1.62 1.31 4.85
N ILE A 146 2.65 2.16 4.85
CA ILE A 146 2.86 3.23 5.82
C ILE A 146 2.80 4.56 5.07
N LEU A 147 1.87 5.40 5.45
CA LEU A 147 1.60 6.69 4.84
C LEU A 147 2.04 7.81 5.77
N LYS A 148 3.00 8.62 5.33
CA LYS A 148 3.35 9.88 6.00
C LYS A 148 2.37 10.96 5.55
N ILE A 149 1.32 11.20 6.33
CA ILE A 149 0.21 12.09 5.97
C ILE A 149 0.68 13.54 5.82
N LYS A 150 0.28 14.17 4.72
CA LYS A 150 0.59 15.56 4.35
C LYS A 150 0.24 16.52 5.46
N LYS A 151 0.94 17.65 5.55
CA LYS A 151 0.54 18.75 6.44
C LYS A 151 -0.71 19.45 5.90
N ASN A 152 -1.53 19.99 6.79
CA ASN A 152 -2.67 20.83 6.41
C ASN A 152 -2.21 22.04 5.59
N THR A 153 -3.06 22.47 4.67
CA THR A 153 -2.90 23.71 3.90
C THR A 153 -4.15 24.59 4.08
N GLU A 154 -4.14 25.82 3.56
CA GLU A 154 -5.28 26.74 3.70
C GLU A 154 -6.61 26.18 3.14
N GLY A 155 -6.56 25.23 2.20
CA GLY A 155 -7.74 24.62 1.59
C GLY A 155 -7.98 23.15 1.95
N GLU A 156 -7.09 22.52 2.71
CA GLU A 156 -7.09 21.06 2.92
C GLU A 156 -6.70 20.70 4.34
N ASN A 157 -7.58 19.98 5.05
CA ASN A 157 -7.33 19.44 6.37
C ASN A 157 -7.02 17.94 6.28
N TYR A 158 -5.74 17.58 6.31
CA TYR A 158 -5.30 16.19 6.27
C TYR A 158 -5.29 15.51 7.64
N ASP A 159 -5.47 16.26 8.73
CA ASP A 159 -5.58 15.68 10.07
C ASP A 159 -6.80 14.77 10.22
N GLU A 160 -7.81 14.91 9.34
CA GLU A 160 -8.97 14.02 9.30
C GLU A 160 -8.59 12.55 9.06
N TYR A 161 -7.46 12.27 8.40
CA TYR A 161 -6.95 10.91 8.17
C TYR A 161 -6.15 10.35 9.36
N LEU A 162 -5.95 11.18 10.39
CA LEU A 162 -5.25 10.83 11.62
C LEU A 162 -6.24 10.80 12.81
N GLU A 163 -7.54 10.71 12.56
CA GLU A 163 -8.56 10.47 13.59
C GLU A 163 -8.91 8.98 13.67
N ASP A 164 -9.29 8.50 14.86
CA ASP A 164 -9.69 7.10 15.04
C ASP A 164 -11.00 6.81 14.27
N TYR A 165 -11.01 5.70 13.52
CA TYR A 165 -12.16 5.21 12.74
C TYR A 165 -13.06 4.28 13.55
#